data_AF-A0A5D3JZB4-F1
#
_entry.id   AF-A0A5D3JZB4-F1
#
_cell.length_a   1.000
_cell.length_b   1.000
_cell.length_c   1.000
_cell.angle_alpha   90.00
_cell.angle_beta   90.00
_cell.angle_gamma   90.00
#
_symmetry.space_group_name_H-M   'P 1'
#
loop_
_entity.id
_entity.type
_entity.pdbx_description
1 polymer ?
#
loop_
_entity_poly.entity_id
_entity_poly.type
_entity_poly.pdbx_seq_one_letter_code
_entity_poly.pdbx_strand_id
1 'polypeptide(L)'
;MNFGRGFFRVWIILSALFAMGVAVVSYQDVKEEFEKASLDFSQVGTLMLPVDCREARGKSGADYTAPDRPWNTYTATPNCWYKLPDFRRLYPEYRDRSETALSDKLYSKAGIVLSPARPWRALGMALAIALAVPLFVLIVGAALGWAFSGFRSKRA
;
A
#
# COMPACT_ATOMS: atom_id res chain seq x y z
N MET A 1 -6.56 -41.58 24.09
CA MET A 1 -7.16 -40.93 22.90
C MET A 1 -6.09 -40.14 22.19
N ASN A 2 -5.97 -40.30 20.86
CA ASN A 2 -4.93 -39.74 20.00
C ASN A 2 -5.00 -38.21 19.91
N PHE A 3 -4.71 -37.51 21.00
CA PHE A 3 -4.80 -36.05 21.11
C PHE A 3 -3.95 -35.36 20.03
N GLY A 4 -2.80 -35.94 19.68
CA GLY A 4 -1.93 -35.44 18.61
C GLY A 4 -2.50 -35.54 17.19
N ARG A 5 -3.36 -36.53 16.88
CA ARG A 5 -3.92 -36.67 15.51
C ARG A 5 -5.21 -35.86 15.31
N GLY A 6 -6.03 -35.70 16.36
CA GLY A 6 -7.27 -34.92 16.30
C GLY A 6 -7.01 -33.42 16.25
N PHE A 7 -6.16 -32.92 17.15
CA PHE A 7 -5.82 -31.50 17.23
C PHE A 7 -5.19 -30.97 15.94
N PHE A 8 -4.25 -31.72 15.36
CA PHE A 8 -3.57 -31.31 14.13
C PHE A 8 -4.51 -31.21 12.93
N ARG A 9 -5.47 -32.13 12.78
CA ARG A 9 -6.46 -32.08 11.69
C ARG A 9 -7.39 -30.89 11.81
N VAL A 10 -7.90 -30.64 13.02
CA VAL A 10 -8.77 -29.48 13.28
C VAL A 10 -7.98 -28.17 13.09
N TRP A 11 -6.73 -28.13 13.53
CA TRP A 11 -5.84 -26.99 13.33
C TRP A 11 -5.63 -26.69 11.84
N ILE A 12 -5.37 -27.69 10.99
CA ILE A 12 -5.22 -27.49 9.54
C ILE A 12 -6.48 -26.85 8.95
N ILE A 13 -7.66 -27.40 9.27
CA ILE A 13 -8.93 -26.92 8.72
C ILE A 13 -9.18 -25.47 9.14
N LEU A 14 -9.01 -25.15 10.43
CA LEU A 14 -9.18 -23.80 10.95
C LEU A 14 -8.14 -22.82 10.39
N SER A 15 -6.90 -23.26 10.20
CA SER A 15 -5.84 -22.44 9.60
C SER A 15 -6.17 -22.09 8.14
N ALA A 16 -6.67 -23.05 7.37
CA ALA A 16 -7.10 -22.83 5.99
C ALA A 16 -8.29 -21.87 5.89
N LEU A 17 -9.30 -22.04 6.76
CA LEU A 17 -10.43 -21.12 6.86
C LEU A 17 -9.99 -19.71 7.26
N PHE A 18 -9.08 -19.59 8.23
CA PHE A 18 -8.53 -18.32 8.67
C PHE A 18 -7.75 -17.62 7.54
N ALA A 19 -6.87 -18.35 6.85
CA ALA A 19 -6.11 -17.80 5.73
C ALA A 19 -7.02 -17.31 4.60
N MET A 20 -8.10 -18.05 4.28
CA MET A 20 -9.14 -17.57 3.35
C MET A 20 -9.81 -16.29 3.84
N GLY A 21 -10.17 -16.21 5.13
CA GLY A 21 -10.75 -15.01 5.71
C GLY A 21 -9.82 -13.79 5.61
N VAL A 22 -8.55 -13.95 5.96
CA VAL A 22 -7.53 -12.89 5.82
C VAL A 22 -7.41 -12.48 4.36
N ALA A 23 -7.31 -13.43 3.43
CA ALA A 23 -7.21 -13.14 2.01
C ALA A 23 -8.39 -12.30 1.50
N VAL A 24 -9.63 -12.63 1.89
CA VAL A 24 -10.83 -11.88 1.51
C VAL A 24 -10.80 -10.45 2.06
N VAL A 25 -10.47 -10.29 3.35
CA VAL A 25 -10.46 -8.96 4.00
C VAL A 25 -9.34 -8.08 3.45
N SER A 26 -8.14 -8.63 3.28
CA SER A 26 -6.99 -7.87 2.77
C SER A 26 -6.99 -7.70 1.25
N TYR A 27 -7.93 -8.30 0.53
CA TYR A 27 -7.92 -8.33 -0.93
C TYR A 27 -7.99 -6.92 -1.52
N GLN A 28 -8.89 -6.07 -1.02
CA GLN A 28 -9.07 -4.71 -1.54
C GLN A 28 -7.80 -3.88 -1.30
N ASP A 29 -7.26 -3.87 -0.09
CA ASP A 29 -6.04 -3.13 0.25
C ASP A 29 -4.83 -3.57 -0.59
N VAL A 30 -4.65 -4.88 -0.77
CA VAL A 30 -3.56 -5.42 -1.59
C VAL A 30 -3.79 -5.06 -3.06
N LYS A 31 -5.00 -5.26 -3.57
CA LYS A 31 -5.36 -4.94 -4.96
C LYS A 31 -5.15 -3.45 -5.26
N GLU A 32 -5.60 -2.56 -4.39
CA GLU A 32 -5.40 -1.12 -4.54
C GLU A 32 -3.92 -0.74 -4.58
N GLU A 33 -3.08 -1.33 -3.74
CA GLU A 33 -1.64 -1.08 -3.78
C GLU A 33 -0.97 -1.62 -5.06
N PHE A 34 -1.44 -2.76 -5.59
CA PHE A 34 -0.99 -3.27 -6.88
C PHE A 34 -1.50 -2.43 -8.06
N GLU A 35 -2.74 -1.93 -8.00
CA GLU A 35 -3.27 -0.99 -8.99
C GLU A 35 -2.48 0.31 -8.99
N LYS A 36 -2.19 0.89 -7.81
CA LYS A 36 -1.28 2.04 -7.67
C LYS A 36 0.11 1.77 -8.23
N ALA A 37 0.65 0.56 -8.06
CA ALA A 37 1.95 0.18 -8.61
C ALA A 37 1.91 -0.06 -10.13
N SER A 38 0.76 -0.48 -10.66
CA SER A 38 0.52 -0.69 -12.09
C SER A 38 0.27 0.60 -12.86
N LEU A 39 -0.08 1.69 -12.15
CA LEU A 39 -0.06 3.04 -12.70
C LEU A 39 1.39 3.44 -12.94
N ASP A 40 1.88 3.01 -14.10
CA ASP A 40 3.23 3.25 -14.55
C ASP A 40 3.37 4.72 -14.96
N PHE A 41 3.68 5.58 -13.98
CA PHE A 41 4.05 6.97 -14.26
C PHE A 41 5.33 7.07 -15.11
N SER A 42 6.03 5.95 -15.40
CA SER A 42 7.11 5.91 -16.39
C SER A 42 6.61 5.79 -17.84
N GLN A 43 5.37 5.33 -18.09
CA GLN A 43 4.77 5.30 -19.43
C GLN A 43 4.23 6.66 -19.89
N VAL A 44 3.86 7.54 -18.96
CA VAL A 44 3.71 8.95 -19.26
C VAL A 44 5.13 9.50 -19.35
N GLY A 45 5.78 9.34 -20.52
CA GLY A 45 7.21 9.62 -20.76
C GLY A 45 7.71 11.05 -20.42
N THR A 46 6.86 11.87 -19.80
CA THR A 46 7.19 13.11 -19.12
C THR A 46 6.49 13.13 -17.76
N LEU A 47 7.25 13.03 -16.66
CA LEU A 47 6.78 13.34 -15.31
C LEU A 47 6.12 14.73 -15.34
N MET A 48 4.79 14.75 -15.19
CA MET A 48 4.05 16.01 -15.09
C MET A 48 3.94 16.42 -13.64
N LEU A 49 4.10 17.70 -13.38
CA LEU A 49 4.05 18.28 -12.05
C LEU A 49 2.82 19.17 -11.93
N PRO A 50 1.90 18.87 -10.99
CA PRO A 50 0.73 19.70 -10.76
C PRO A 50 1.12 20.96 -9.97
N VAL A 51 0.61 22.11 -10.41
CA VAL A 51 0.68 23.38 -9.70
C VAL A 51 -0.72 24.00 -9.70
N ASP A 52 -1.10 24.70 -8.64
CA ASP A 52 -2.35 25.46 -8.65
C ASP A 52 -2.31 26.47 -9.81
N CYS A 53 -3.31 26.46 -10.68
CA CYS A 53 -3.35 27.37 -11.83
C CYS A 53 -3.32 28.86 -11.44
N ARG A 54 -3.63 29.23 -10.18
CA ARG A 54 -3.49 30.60 -9.65
C ARG A 54 -2.04 31.00 -9.40
N GLU A 55 -1.19 30.02 -9.11
CA GLU A 55 0.25 30.20 -8.88
C GLU A 55 1.08 29.90 -10.14
N ALA A 56 0.43 29.47 -11.23
CA ALA A 56 1.07 29.06 -12.47
C ALA A 56 1.85 30.21 -13.13
N ARG A 57 3.15 30.00 -13.35
CA ARG A 57 4.04 30.85 -14.15
C ARG A 57 4.08 30.39 -15.62
N GLY A 58 4.22 31.33 -16.55
CA GLY A 58 4.34 31.04 -17.99
C GLY A 58 3.02 31.15 -18.75
N LYS A 59 3.00 30.62 -19.97
CA LYS A 59 1.85 30.67 -20.89
C LYS A 59 1.19 29.30 -21.05
N SER A 60 -0.14 29.27 -20.92
CA SER A 60 -0.94 28.05 -21.19
C SER A 60 -0.74 27.57 -22.63
N GLY A 61 -0.60 26.26 -22.82
CA GLY A 61 -0.34 25.61 -24.11
C GLY A 61 1.12 25.66 -24.58
N ALA A 62 1.95 26.53 -23.99
CA ALA A 62 3.38 26.61 -24.27
C ALA A 62 4.23 26.04 -23.13
N ASP A 63 3.97 26.48 -21.89
CA ASP A 63 4.73 26.12 -20.69
C ASP A 63 4.01 25.10 -19.80
N TYR A 64 2.67 25.12 -19.80
CA TYR A 64 1.83 24.21 -19.03
C TYR A 64 0.54 23.89 -19.77
N THR A 65 -0.07 22.76 -19.40
CA THR A 65 -1.40 22.37 -19.87
C THR A 65 -2.41 22.66 -18.76
N ALA A 66 -3.35 23.58 -19.03
CA ALA A 66 -4.50 23.80 -18.18
C ALA A 66 -5.62 22.79 -18.55
N PRO A 67 -6.18 22.04 -17.60
CA PRO A 67 -7.30 21.17 -17.88
C PRO A 67 -8.59 21.98 -17.99
N ASP A 68 -9.47 21.61 -18.92
CA ASP A 68 -10.79 22.25 -19.10
C ASP A 68 -11.72 22.03 -17.90
N ARG A 69 -11.42 21.03 -17.06
CA ARG A 69 -12.17 20.68 -15.85
C ARG A 69 -11.22 20.37 -14.68
N PRO A 70 -11.64 20.57 -13.43
CA PRO A 70 -10.88 20.13 -12.27
C PRO A 70 -10.61 18.63 -12.34
N TRP A 71 -9.39 18.20 -11.98
CA TRP A 71 -9.02 16.79 -11.99
C TRP A 71 -9.85 15.95 -11.02
N ASN A 72 -10.30 16.56 -9.92
CA ASN A 72 -11.23 15.93 -8.99
C ASN A 72 -12.28 16.96 -8.54
N THR A 73 -13.46 16.46 -8.15
CA THR A 73 -14.59 17.25 -7.63
C THR A 73 -14.36 17.82 -6.22
N TYR A 74 -13.29 17.43 -5.55
CA TYR A 74 -12.98 17.81 -4.17
C TYR A 74 -12.05 19.02 -4.07
N THR A 75 -11.24 19.28 -5.10
CA THR A 75 -10.36 20.46 -5.20
C THR A 75 -11.07 21.54 -5.99
N ALA A 76 -11.39 22.64 -5.32
CA ALA A 76 -12.07 23.79 -5.93
C ALA A 76 -11.20 24.54 -6.97
N THR A 77 -9.89 24.27 -7.03
CA THR A 77 -8.97 24.89 -7.98
C THR A 77 -8.47 23.89 -9.03
N PRO A 78 -8.45 24.26 -10.32
CA PRO A 78 -7.85 23.43 -11.35
C PRO A 78 -6.32 23.39 -11.18
N ASN A 79 -5.73 22.22 -11.42
CA ASN A 79 -4.28 22.03 -11.42
C ASN A 79 -3.73 22.17 -12.84
N CYS A 80 -2.70 23.00 -13.00
CA CYS A 80 -1.97 23.19 -14.24
C CYS A 80 -0.78 22.23 -14.26
N TRP A 81 -0.61 21.52 -15.37
CA TRP A 81 0.37 20.45 -15.49
C TRP A 81 1.59 20.92 -16.26
N TYR A 82 2.76 20.84 -15.61
CA TYR A 82 4.05 21.20 -16.22
C TYR A 82 4.86 19.96 -16.54
N LYS A 83 5.58 19.95 -17.66
CA LYS A 83 6.68 19.00 -17.85
C LYS A 83 7.82 19.38 -16.92
N LEU A 84 8.52 18.39 -16.37
CA LEU A 84 9.67 18.59 -15.48
C LEU A 84 10.71 19.63 -15.99
N PRO A 85 11.18 19.62 -17.25
CA PRO A 85 12.13 20.63 -17.74
C PRO A 85 11.55 22.05 -17.75
N ASP A 86 10.30 22.23 -18.16
CA ASP A 86 9.64 23.55 -18.21
C ASP A 86 9.39 24.07 -16.79
N PHE A 87 9.00 23.18 -15.86
CA PHE A 87 8.85 23.51 -14.45
C PHE A 87 10.16 24.02 -13.84
N ARG A 88 11.28 23.32 -14.05
CA ARG A 88 12.59 23.75 -13.52
C ARG A 88 13.08 25.07 -14.12
N ARG A 89 12.68 25.39 -15.35
CA ARG A 89 12.96 26.69 -15.97
C ARG A 89 12.19 27.83 -15.29
N LEU A 90 10.92 27.60 -14.94
CA LEU A 90 10.02 28.63 -14.40
C LEU A 90 10.06 28.76 -12.87
N TYR A 91 10.51 27.71 -12.18
CA TYR A 91 10.62 27.66 -10.73
C TYR A 91 12.05 27.25 -10.31
N PRO A 92 13.04 28.14 -10.50
CA PRO A 92 14.43 27.85 -10.13
C PRO A 92 14.60 27.56 -8.63
N GLU A 93 13.67 28.01 -7.77
CA GLU A 93 13.67 27.73 -6.33
C GLU A 93 13.58 26.23 -5.96
N TYR A 94 13.19 25.36 -6.90
CA TYR A 94 13.11 23.91 -6.69
C TYR A 94 14.25 23.14 -7.36
N ARG A 95 15.25 23.83 -7.94
CA ARG A 95 16.35 23.21 -8.69
C ARG A 95 17.18 22.22 -7.85
N ASP A 96 17.29 22.48 -6.55
CA ASP A 96 18.12 21.70 -5.63
C ASP A 96 17.44 20.43 -5.12
N ARG A 97 16.15 20.22 -5.45
CA ARG A 97 15.37 19.07 -5.02
C ARG A 97 15.53 17.92 -6.01
N SER A 98 15.67 16.69 -5.51
CA SER A 98 15.53 15.49 -6.34
C SER A 98 14.14 15.44 -6.96
N GLU A 99 14.03 14.80 -8.12
CA GLU A 99 12.76 14.71 -8.88
C GLU A 99 11.66 14.07 -8.04
N THR A 100 12.00 13.02 -7.29
CA THR A 100 11.10 12.32 -6.36
C THR A 100 10.63 13.22 -5.22
N ALA A 101 11.54 13.95 -4.56
CA ALA A 101 11.17 14.84 -3.47
C ALA A 101 10.36 16.05 -3.94
N LEU A 102 10.60 16.49 -5.18
CA LEU A 102 9.85 17.56 -5.82
C LEU A 102 8.43 17.11 -6.18
N SER A 103 8.29 15.94 -6.83
CA SER A 103 6.98 15.38 -7.17
C SER A 103 6.16 15.15 -5.92
N ASP A 104 6.71 14.48 -4.91
CA ASP A 104 5.98 14.16 -3.68
C ASP A 104 5.43 15.42 -3.02
N LYS A 105 6.23 16.50 -2.98
CA LYS A 105 5.82 17.79 -2.42
C LYS A 105 4.70 18.45 -3.24
N LEU A 106 4.83 18.51 -4.56
CA LEU A 106 3.87 19.21 -5.42
C LEU A 106 2.53 18.48 -5.48
N TYR A 107 2.56 17.16 -5.59
CA TYR A 107 1.34 16.37 -5.58
C TYR A 107 0.66 16.38 -4.21
N SER A 108 1.42 16.31 -3.12
CA SER A 108 0.87 16.52 -1.77
C SER A 108 0.19 17.88 -1.63
N LYS A 109 0.80 18.96 -2.16
CA LYS A 109 0.18 20.31 -2.16
C LYS A 109 -1.10 20.35 -2.99
N ALA A 110 -1.16 19.61 -4.09
CA ALA A 110 -2.34 19.47 -4.94
C ALA A 110 -3.45 18.57 -4.36
N GLY A 111 -3.27 18.03 -3.15
CA GLY A 111 -4.19 17.07 -2.53
C GLY A 111 -4.19 15.69 -3.20
N ILE A 112 -3.20 15.43 -4.06
CA ILE A 112 -3.03 14.15 -4.74
C ILE A 112 -2.02 13.34 -3.94
N VAL A 113 -2.49 12.29 -3.28
CA VAL A 113 -1.62 11.41 -2.51
C VAL A 113 -0.87 10.49 -3.48
N LEU A 114 0.31 10.91 -3.95
CA LEU A 114 1.34 9.94 -4.38
C LEU A 114 1.90 9.29 -3.11
N SER A 115 1.11 8.41 -2.50
CA SER A 115 1.75 7.41 -1.66
C SER A 115 2.51 6.50 -2.61
N PRO A 116 3.84 6.35 -2.47
CA PRO A 116 4.57 5.38 -3.27
C PRO A 116 3.91 4.03 -3.04
N ALA A 117 3.46 3.39 -4.12
CA ALA A 117 2.80 2.10 -4.01
C ALA A 117 3.75 1.11 -3.32
N ARG A 118 3.28 0.43 -2.27
CA ARG A 118 4.06 -0.59 -1.56
C ARG A 118 3.35 -1.94 -1.62
N PRO A 119 3.09 -2.46 -2.84
CA PRO A 119 2.30 -3.68 -3.04
C PRO A 119 2.90 -4.87 -2.29
N TRP A 120 4.22 -5.03 -2.36
CA TRP A 120 4.94 -6.11 -1.69
C TRP A 120 4.89 -6.01 -0.16
N ARG A 121 4.79 -4.81 0.39
CA ARG A 121 4.68 -4.61 1.84
C ARG A 121 3.27 -4.97 2.31
N ALA A 122 2.23 -4.53 1.59
CA ALA A 122 0.85 -4.87 1.89
C ALA A 122 0.62 -6.38 1.82
N LEU A 123 1.06 -7.00 0.72
CA LEU A 123 1.03 -8.45 0.53
C LEU A 123 1.79 -9.19 1.63
N GLY A 124 3.01 -8.73 1.94
CA GLY A 124 3.84 -9.32 2.99
C GLY A 124 3.18 -9.26 4.38
N MET A 125 2.52 -8.16 4.72
CA MET A 125 1.78 -8.04 5.99
C MET A 125 0.57 -8.98 6.03
N ALA A 126 -0.21 -9.07 4.96
CA ALA A 126 -1.33 -10.00 4.88
C ALA A 126 -0.86 -11.46 5.04
N LEU A 127 0.22 -11.84 4.35
CA LEU A 127 0.82 -13.17 4.45
C LEU A 127 1.36 -13.45 5.86
N ALA A 128 2.03 -12.46 6.47
CA ALA A 128 2.54 -12.58 7.83
C ALA A 128 1.41 -12.85 8.83
N ILE A 129 0.29 -12.11 8.74
CA ILE A 129 -0.87 -12.33 9.61
C ILE A 129 -1.48 -13.71 9.36
N ALA A 130 -1.68 -14.08 8.10
CA ALA A 130 -2.28 -15.35 7.70
C ALA A 130 -1.50 -16.57 8.22
N LEU A 131 -0.18 -16.47 8.36
CA LEU A 131 0.68 -17.57 8.82
C LEU A 131 1.02 -17.47 10.32
N ALA A 132 1.27 -16.29 10.84
CA ALA A 132 1.72 -16.10 12.22
C ALA A 132 0.63 -16.47 13.23
N VAL A 133 -0.62 -16.10 12.97
CA VAL A 133 -1.74 -16.38 13.89
C VAL A 133 -1.98 -17.89 14.03
N PRO A 134 -2.11 -18.67 12.94
CA PRO A 134 -2.27 -20.11 13.07
C PRO A 134 -1.06 -20.82 13.69
N LEU A 135 0.16 -20.40 13.36
CA LEU A 135 1.38 -20.95 13.98
C LEU A 135 1.42 -20.68 15.48
N PHE A 136 1.05 -19.49 15.92
CA PHE A 136 0.97 -19.15 17.34
C PHE A 136 -0.03 -20.05 18.08
N VAL A 137 -1.22 -20.24 17.51
CA VAL A 137 -2.25 -21.15 18.06
C VAL A 137 -1.73 -22.59 18.13
N LEU A 138 -0.96 -23.05 17.13
CA LEU A 138 -0.36 -24.38 17.15
C LEU A 138 0.64 -24.53 18.30
N ILE A 139 1.56 -23.57 18.45
CA ILE A 139 2.60 -23.59 19.47
C ILE A 139 1.99 -23.59 20.87
N VAL A 140 1.04 -22.69 21.13
CA VAL A 140 0.37 -22.59 22.42
C VAL A 140 -0.45 -23.85 22.71
N GLY A 141 -1.23 -24.33 21.74
CA GLY A 141 -2.02 -25.56 21.89
C GLY A 141 -1.16 -26.79 22.12
N ALA A 142 -0.01 -26.89 21.46
CA ALA A 142 0.96 -27.97 21.68
C ALA A 142 1.63 -27.88 23.07
N ALA A 143 2.02 -26.68 23.50
CA ALA A 143 2.62 -26.45 24.81
C ALA A 143 1.65 -26.80 25.96
N LEU A 144 0.38 -26.38 25.85
CA LEU A 144 -0.67 -26.75 26.80
C LEU A 144 -0.92 -28.26 26.79
N GLY A 145 -1.04 -28.86 25.60
CA GLY A 145 -1.21 -30.30 25.45
C GLY A 145 -0.07 -31.09 26.11
N TRP A 146 1.18 -30.64 25.95
CA TRP A 146 2.34 -31.23 26.61
C TRP A 146 2.27 -31.07 28.13
N ALA A 147 2.01 -29.85 28.63
CA ALA A 147 1.92 -29.57 30.07
C ALA A 147 0.87 -30.47 30.75
N PHE A 148 -0.36 -30.51 30.24
CA PHE A 148 -1.43 -31.33 30.82
C PHE A 148 -1.20 -32.84 30.68
N SER A 149 -0.47 -33.28 29.66
CA SER A 149 -0.12 -34.70 29.48
C SER A 149 0.99 -35.15 30.44
N GLY A 150 1.93 -34.26 30.79
CA GLY A 150 3.02 -34.54 31.72
C GLY A 150 2.58 -34.66 33.18
N PHE A 151 1.52 -33.95 33.60
CA PHE A 151 0.98 -34.04 34.97
C PHE A 151 0.08 -35.27 35.23
N ARG A 152 -0.22 -36.08 34.20
CA ARG A 152 -0.81 -37.41 34.37
C ARG A 152 0.26 -38.39 34.85
N SER A 153 0.78 -38.17 36.06
CA SER A 153 1.53 -39.20 36.78
C SER A 153 0.66 -40.45 36.89
N LYS A 154 1.24 -41.62 36.57
CA LYS A 154 0.59 -42.91 36.75
C LYS A 154 0.08 -42.97 38.19
N ARG A 155 -1.25 -43.01 38.35
CA ARG A 155 -1.85 -43.37 39.62
C ARG A 155 -1.46 -44.84 39.85
N ALA A 156 -0.48 -45.05 40.73
CA ALA A 156 -0.09 -46.35 41.26
C ALA A 156 -1.28 -46.96 42.02
#